data_AF-A0A954SZK1-F1
#
_entry.id   AF-A0A954SZK1-F1
#
_cell.length_a   1.000
_cell.length_b   1.000
_cell.length_c   1.000
_cell.angle_alpha   90.00
_cell.angle_beta   90.00
_cell.angle_gamma   90.00
#
_symmetry.space_group_name_H-M   'P 1'
#
loop_
_entity.id
_entity.type
_entity.pdbx_description
1 polymer ?
#
loop_
_entity_poly.entity_id
_entity_poly.type
_entity_poly.pdbx_seq_one_letter_code
_entity_poly.pdbx_strand_id
1 'polypeptide(L)'
;MKETGYWFQAGLVVAWWVSLAASESVFAAFQFPGIGPLAFWAFLIPDLVLIAGGSMLRAYVRSALLEYVVLGAFGYASLYCLNASLLTGGGVLPTVLMLLGLAFNLFLVFQDSLFRNSTASRPLNLAKTLIQVLCMWSVALVAIPYVLLTSFESTRGPQWDAPMFIGATLFVLCGALGLRSAWIMVRDGLGTPLPLDQANRLVITGPYRFVRNPMAIAGIGQGVAVAIMFESWPILIYALLGAVVWHTVVRPVEERDLLDRFGAEYEAYRNRLLCWWPRF
;
A
#
# COMPACT_ATOMS: atom_id res chain seq x y z
N MET A 1 -10.43 -0.88 -15.08
CA MET A 1 -9.25 -0.89 -14.18
C MET A 1 -9.63 -0.95 -12.70
N LYS A 2 -10.63 -0.19 -12.22
CA LYS A 2 -11.19 -0.34 -10.85
C LYS A 2 -11.55 -1.81 -10.50
N GLU A 3 -12.02 -2.56 -11.49
CA GLU A 3 -12.47 -3.96 -11.38
C GLU A 3 -11.43 -4.87 -10.74
N THR A 4 -10.15 -4.79 -11.17
CA THR A 4 -9.07 -5.60 -10.59
C THR A 4 -8.87 -5.30 -9.11
N GLY A 5 -8.97 -4.03 -8.72
CA GLY A 5 -8.87 -3.62 -7.31
C GLY A 5 -10.00 -4.19 -6.45
N TYR A 6 -11.24 -4.14 -6.95
CA TYR A 6 -12.38 -4.71 -6.25
C TYR A 6 -12.35 -6.25 -6.17
N TRP A 7 -11.89 -6.92 -7.23
CA TRP A 7 -11.66 -8.37 -7.20
C TRP A 7 -10.63 -8.78 -6.17
N PHE A 8 -9.50 -8.08 -6.16
CA PHE A 8 -8.42 -8.32 -5.21
C PHE A 8 -8.89 -8.07 -3.76
N GLN A 9 -9.62 -6.99 -3.53
CA GLN A 9 -10.21 -6.68 -2.23
C GLN A 9 -11.18 -7.77 -1.74
N ALA A 10 -12.08 -8.23 -2.60
CA ALA A 10 -13.00 -9.31 -2.23
C ALA A 10 -12.25 -10.58 -1.84
N GLY A 11 -11.24 -10.97 -2.63
CA GLY A 11 -10.38 -12.11 -2.33
C GLY A 11 -9.64 -11.97 -1.00
N LEU A 12 -9.08 -10.79 -0.72
CA LEU A 12 -8.40 -10.51 0.56
C LEU A 12 -9.34 -10.62 1.77
N VAL A 13 -10.54 -10.06 1.68
CA VAL A 13 -11.51 -10.09 2.80
C VAL A 13 -11.96 -11.51 3.08
N VAL A 14 -12.23 -12.30 2.04
CA VAL A 14 -12.57 -13.73 2.20
C VAL A 14 -11.38 -14.51 2.78
N ALA A 15 -10.18 -14.31 2.25
CA ALA A 15 -8.97 -14.97 2.74
C ALA A 15 -8.67 -14.62 4.22
N TRP A 16 -8.94 -13.38 4.62
CA TRP A 16 -8.80 -12.94 6.01
C TRP A 16 -9.82 -13.62 6.93
N TRP A 17 -11.10 -13.67 6.57
CA TRP A 17 -12.09 -14.41 7.37
C TRP A 17 -11.79 -15.90 7.47
N VAL A 18 -11.30 -16.51 6.39
CA VAL A 18 -10.85 -17.91 6.40
C VAL A 18 -9.63 -18.09 7.31
N SER A 19 -8.65 -17.17 7.30
CA SER A 19 -7.47 -17.30 8.15
C SER A 19 -7.79 -17.13 9.64
N LEU A 20 -8.71 -16.24 9.98
CA LEU A 20 -9.25 -16.09 11.34
C LEU A 20 -9.96 -17.37 11.82
N ALA A 21 -10.74 -18.02 10.95
CA ALA A 21 -11.42 -19.26 11.28
C ALA A 21 -10.46 -20.46 11.41
N ALA A 22 -9.38 -20.46 10.62
CA ALA A 22 -8.43 -21.57 10.55
C ALA A 22 -7.32 -21.52 11.61
N SER A 23 -7.06 -20.36 12.23
CA SER A 23 -5.94 -20.19 13.15
C SER A 23 -6.31 -19.33 14.36
N GLU A 24 -6.32 -19.96 15.54
CA GLU A 24 -6.57 -19.27 16.81
C GLU A 24 -5.55 -18.16 17.09
N SER A 25 -4.29 -18.36 16.68
CA SER A 25 -3.26 -17.34 16.84
C SER A 25 -3.48 -16.12 15.94
N VAL A 26 -3.93 -16.33 14.70
CA VAL A 26 -4.29 -15.22 13.81
C VAL A 26 -5.52 -14.52 14.39
N PHE A 27 -6.53 -15.27 14.83
CA PHE A 27 -7.69 -14.70 15.51
C PHE A 27 -7.32 -13.84 16.71
N ALA A 28 -6.42 -14.34 17.58
CA ALA A 28 -5.95 -13.62 18.76
C ALA A 28 -5.23 -12.30 18.39
N ALA A 29 -4.44 -12.27 17.31
CA ALA A 29 -3.76 -11.06 16.84
C ALA A 29 -4.74 -9.95 16.40
N PHE A 30 -5.93 -10.32 15.93
CA PHE A 30 -6.96 -9.38 15.47
C PHE A 30 -8.05 -9.11 16.52
N GLN A 31 -7.97 -9.69 17.72
CA GLN A 31 -8.96 -9.46 18.78
C GLN A 31 -8.79 -8.10 19.47
N PHE A 32 -9.91 -7.58 19.97
CA PHE A 32 -9.93 -6.40 20.82
C PHE A 32 -10.05 -6.85 22.29
N PRO A 33 -9.21 -6.36 23.21
CA PRO A 33 -9.31 -6.72 24.61
C PRO A 33 -10.71 -6.43 25.18
N GLY A 34 -11.33 -7.40 25.85
CA GLY A 34 -12.65 -7.22 26.46
C GLY A 34 -13.85 -7.25 25.49
N ILE A 35 -13.64 -7.34 24.18
CA ILE A 35 -14.71 -7.65 23.23
C ILE A 35 -14.80 -9.17 23.08
N GLY A 36 -15.96 -9.73 23.41
CA GLY A 36 -16.17 -11.18 23.34
C GLY A 36 -16.08 -11.70 21.89
N PRO A 37 -15.62 -12.95 21.67
CA PRO A 37 -15.53 -13.54 20.33
C PRO A 37 -16.83 -13.49 19.54
N LEU A 38 -17.98 -13.66 20.20
CA LEU A 38 -19.29 -13.57 19.56
C LEU A 38 -19.55 -12.20 18.91
N ALA A 39 -19.20 -11.12 19.61
CA ALA A 39 -19.35 -9.76 19.09
C ALA A 39 -18.41 -9.51 17.89
N PHE A 40 -17.22 -10.11 17.92
CA PHE A 40 -16.30 -10.06 16.78
C PHE A 40 -16.83 -10.84 15.57
N TRP A 41 -17.32 -12.07 15.79
CA TRP A 41 -17.87 -12.90 14.71
C TRP A 41 -19.18 -12.35 14.12
N ALA A 42 -19.87 -11.44 14.82
CA ALA A 42 -21.03 -10.75 14.28
C ALA A 42 -20.72 -9.89 13.03
N PHE A 43 -19.45 -9.53 12.80
CA PHE A 43 -19.02 -8.81 11.60
C PHE A 43 -18.91 -9.70 10.35
N LEU A 44 -18.87 -11.03 10.50
CA LEU A 44 -18.65 -11.97 9.38
C LEU A 44 -19.66 -11.78 8.24
N ILE A 45 -20.95 -11.84 8.55
CA ILE A 45 -22.00 -11.75 7.52
C ILE A 45 -22.03 -10.35 6.88
N PRO A 46 -22.04 -9.24 7.65
CA PRO A 46 -21.94 -7.89 7.08
C PRO A 46 -20.73 -7.71 6.16
N ASP A 47 -19.54 -8.18 6.56
CA ASP A 47 -18.33 -8.05 5.75
C ASP A 47 -18.41 -8.87 4.46
N LEU A 48 -18.88 -10.13 4.55
CA LEU A 48 -19.03 -10.97 3.37
C LEU A 48 -20.06 -10.42 2.38
N VAL A 49 -21.12 -9.79 2.86
CA VAL A 49 -22.19 -9.25 2.00
C VAL A 49 -21.82 -7.86 1.45
N LEU A 50 -21.52 -6.90 2.34
CA LEU A 50 -21.34 -5.50 1.97
C LEU A 50 -19.95 -5.22 1.42
N ILE A 51 -18.92 -5.88 1.96
CA ILE A 51 -17.54 -5.65 1.55
C ILE A 51 -17.15 -6.64 0.45
N ALA A 52 -17.09 -7.94 0.72
CA ALA A 52 -16.62 -8.92 -0.26
C ALA A 52 -17.61 -9.05 -1.43
N GLY A 53 -18.87 -9.36 -1.14
CA GLY A 53 -19.94 -9.46 -2.14
C GLY A 53 -20.19 -8.15 -2.87
N GLY A 54 -20.24 -7.03 -2.15
CA GLY A 54 -20.34 -5.70 -2.74
C GLY A 54 -19.17 -5.37 -3.68
N SER A 55 -17.95 -5.75 -3.32
CA SER A 55 -16.77 -5.57 -4.18
C SER A 55 -16.82 -6.47 -5.42
N MET A 56 -17.20 -7.75 -5.29
CA MET A 56 -17.39 -8.64 -6.44
C MET A 56 -18.46 -8.09 -7.38
N LEU A 57 -19.61 -7.68 -6.84
CA LEU A 57 -20.69 -7.10 -7.62
C LEU A 57 -20.24 -5.80 -8.30
N ARG A 58 -19.51 -4.92 -7.60
CA ARG A 58 -18.92 -3.73 -8.20
C ARG A 58 -17.91 -4.08 -9.29
N ALA A 59 -17.14 -5.16 -9.15
CA ALA A 59 -16.19 -5.57 -10.17
C ALA A 59 -16.89 -6.02 -11.47
N TYR A 60 -18.08 -6.61 -11.39
CA TYR A 60 -18.91 -6.95 -12.56
C TYR A 60 -19.75 -5.79 -13.08
N VAL A 61 -20.36 -5.01 -12.19
CA VAL A 61 -21.31 -3.95 -12.49
C VAL A 61 -20.69 -2.58 -12.22
N ARG A 62 -20.49 -1.80 -13.29
CA ARG A 62 -19.93 -0.44 -13.21
C ARG A 62 -20.97 0.56 -12.67
N SER A 63 -21.09 0.63 -11.35
CA SER A 63 -22.00 1.55 -10.65
C SER A 63 -21.27 2.36 -9.58
N ALA A 64 -21.38 3.70 -9.64
CA ALA A 64 -20.85 4.59 -8.62
C ALA A 64 -21.53 4.39 -7.26
N LEU A 65 -22.82 4.07 -7.25
CA LEU A 65 -23.55 3.77 -6.02
C LEU A 65 -22.92 2.58 -5.28
N LEU A 66 -22.55 1.52 -6.00
CA LEU A 66 -21.87 0.37 -5.41
C LEU A 66 -20.49 0.75 -4.85
N GLU A 67 -19.75 1.66 -5.49
CA GLU A 67 -18.49 2.19 -4.92
C GLU A 67 -18.72 2.87 -3.58
N TYR A 68 -19.75 3.72 -3.49
CA TYR A 68 -20.09 4.42 -2.25
C TYR A 68 -20.62 3.51 -1.16
N VAL A 69 -21.37 2.46 -1.51
CA VAL A 69 -21.83 1.45 -0.54
C VAL A 69 -20.63 0.72 0.06
N VAL A 70 -19.70 0.24 -0.77
CA VAL A 70 -18.48 -0.44 -0.29
C VAL A 70 -17.60 0.51 0.53
N LEU A 71 -17.41 1.75 0.05
CA LEU A 71 -16.68 2.78 0.80
C LEU A 71 -17.33 3.09 2.14
N GLY A 72 -18.67 3.18 2.19
CA GLY A 72 -19.44 3.38 3.42
C GLY A 72 -19.28 2.22 4.40
N ALA A 73 -19.27 0.97 3.91
CA ALA A 73 -19.03 -0.21 4.73
C ALA A 73 -17.63 -0.18 5.37
N PHE A 74 -16.58 0.12 4.58
CA PHE A 74 -15.23 0.33 5.13
C PHE A 74 -15.17 1.52 6.10
N GLY A 75 -15.88 2.61 5.80
CA GLY A 75 -15.94 3.79 6.67
C GLY A 75 -16.54 3.47 8.03
N TYR A 76 -17.67 2.77 8.07
CA TYR A 76 -18.31 2.36 9.30
C TYR A 76 -17.44 1.37 10.10
N ALA A 77 -16.90 0.34 9.43
CA ALA A 77 -16.00 -0.63 10.07
C ALA A 77 -14.74 0.05 10.63
N SER A 78 -14.16 1.02 9.92
CA SER A 78 -13.01 1.80 10.40
C SER A 78 -13.32 2.58 11.67
N LEU A 79 -14.47 3.26 11.69
CA LEU A 79 -14.91 4.02 12.87
C LEU A 79 -15.20 3.08 14.05
N TYR A 80 -15.78 1.91 13.80
CA TYR A 80 -15.98 0.89 14.81
C TYR A 80 -14.64 0.42 15.40
N CYS A 81 -13.68 0.02 14.57
CA CYS A 81 -12.36 -0.43 15.02
C CYS A 81 -11.63 0.66 15.81
N LEU A 82 -11.67 1.91 15.31
CA LEU A 82 -11.08 3.04 16.01
C LEU A 82 -11.70 3.23 17.40
N ASN A 83 -13.03 3.24 17.51
CA ASN A 83 -13.71 3.37 18.78
C ASN A 83 -13.43 2.18 19.72
N ALA A 84 -13.44 0.96 19.19
CA ALA A 84 -13.09 -0.24 19.94
C ALA A 84 -11.66 -0.16 20.49
N SER A 85 -10.69 0.29 19.70
CA SER A 85 -9.32 0.50 20.16
C SER A 85 -9.22 1.55 21.27
N LEU A 86 -9.95 2.67 21.14
CA LEU A 86 -9.97 3.71 22.16
C LEU A 86 -10.57 3.23 23.48
N LEU A 87 -11.65 2.45 23.43
CA LEU A 87 -12.33 1.95 24.62
C LEU A 87 -11.56 0.82 25.32
N THR A 88 -10.87 -0.02 24.56
CA THR A 88 -10.20 -1.22 25.08
C THR A 88 -8.72 -1.04 25.36
N GLY A 89 -8.12 0.05 24.85
CA GLY A 89 -6.68 0.27 24.90
C GLY A 89 -5.86 -0.72 24.05
N GLY A 90 -6.50 -1.46 23.13
CA GLY A 90 -5.86 -2.50 22.30
C GLY A 90 -6.41 -2.56 20.87
N GLY A 91 -6.23 -3.71 20.20
CA GLY A 91 -6.73 -3.91 18.83
C GLY A 91 -6.07 -2.99 17.79
N VAL A 92 -4.80 -2.65 17.95
CA VAL A 92 -4.10 -1.73 17.03
C VAL A 92 -4.02 -2.32 15.61
N LEU A 93 -3.74 -3.62 15.49
CA LEU A 93 -3.67 -4.30 14.19
C LEU A 93 -4.97 -4.25 13.37
N PRO A 94 -6.14 -4.70 13.88
CA PRO A 94 -7.39 -4.62 13.13
C PRO A 94 -7.74 -3.17 12.76
N THR A 95 -7.49 -2.21 13.65
CA THR A 95 -7.72 -0.79 13.39
C THR A 95 -6.84 -0.25 12.27
N VAL A 96 -5.53 -0.52 12.31
CA VAL A 96 -4.59 -0.12 11.24
C VAL A 96 -5.00 -0.76 9.91
N LEU A 97 -5.31 -2.06 9.90
CA LEU A 97 -5.72 -2.77 8.68
C LEU A 97 -7.00 -2.16 8.10
N MET A 98 -7.99 -1.84 8.94
CA MET A 98 -9.26 -1.28 8.48
C MET A 98 -9.08 0.14 7.94
N LEU A 99 -8.25 0.97 8.56
CA LEU A 99 -7.91 2.30 8.06
C LEU A 99 -7.16 2.26 6.72
N LEU A 100 -6.27 1.28 6.53
CA LEU A 100 -5.63 1.05 5.23
C LEU A 100 -6.65 0.61 4.16
N GLY A 101 -7.59 -0.26 4.52
CA GLY A 101 -8.70 -0.65 3.66
C GLY A 101 -9.58 0.55 3.25
N LEU A 102 -9.89 1.43 4.20
CA LEU A 102 -10.61 2.68 3.92
C LEU A 102 -9.82 3.60 2.99
N ALA A 103 -8.52 3.80 3.24
CA ALA A 103 -7.66 4.61 2.38
C ALA A 103 -7.59 4.03 0.94
N PHE A 104 -7.51 2.71 0.81
CA PHE A 104 -7.56 2.03 -0.48
C PHE A 104 -8.90 2.26 -1.21
N ASN A 105 -10.04 2.20 -0.51
CA ASN A 105 -11.34 2.47 -1.14
C ASN A 105 -11.51 3.95 -1.50
N LEU A 106 -11.02 4.87 -0.68
CA LEU A 106 -10.96 6.30 -1.04
C LEU A 106 -10.15 6.50 -2.32
N PHE A 107 -9.00 5.83 -2.45
CA PHE A 107 -8.23 5.83 -3.68
C PHE A 107 -9.04 5.27 -4.86
N LEU A 108 -9.69 4.11 -4.72
CA LEU A 108 -10.48 3.52 -5.80
C LEU A 108 -11.61 4.44 -6.27
N VAL A 109 -12.35 5.04 -5.34
CA VAL A 109 -13.48 5.93 -5.66
C VAL A 109 -12.99 7.21 -6.32
N PHE A 110 -11.97 7.86 -5.75
CA PHE A 110 -11.54 9.21 -6.11
C PHE A 110 -10.26 9.29 -6.96
N GLN A 111 -9.79 8.18 -7.55
CA GLN A 111 -8.50 8.13 -8.27
C GLN A 111 -8.30 9.26 -9.28
N ASP A 112 -9.33 9.62 -10.05
CA ASP A 112 -9.23 10.64 -11.10
C ASP A 112 -9.05 12.07 -10.51
N SER A 113 -9.42 12.28 -9.25
CA SER A 113 -9.30 13.57 -8.54
C SER A 113 -7.99 13.75 -7.78
N LEU A 114 -7.18 12.68 -7.68
CA LEU A 114 -5.93 12.67 -6.90
C LEU A 114 -4.74 13.24 -7.65
N PHE A 115 -4.79 13.35 -8.98
CA PHE A 115 -3.65 13.77 -9.78
C PHE A 115 -3.67 15.28 -10.02
N ARG A 116 -2.63 15.99 -9.56
CA ARG A 116 -2.50 17.44 -9.72
C ARG A 116 -1.06 17.84 -9.96
N ASN A 117 -0.83 18.64 -11.01
CA ASN A 117 0.50 19.13 -11.37
C ASN A 117 1.06 20.08 -10.31
N SER A 118 2.37 20.00 -10.09
CA SER A 118 3.04 20.90 -9.17
C SER A 118 3.15 22.33 -9.70
N THR A 119 2.78 23.31 -8.88
CA THR A 119 2.93 24.75 -9.16
C THR A 119 4.05 25.40 -8.35
N ALA A 120 4.71 24.64 -7.48
CA ALA A 120 5.68 25.15 -6.52
C ALA A 120 7.11 25.23 -7.11
N SER A 121 7.96 26.04 -6.46
CA SER A 121 9.37 26.17 -6.81
C SER A 121 10.15 24.89 -6.46
N ARG A 122 11.28 24.66 -7.14
CA ARG A 122 12.16 23.50 -6.88
C ARG A 122 12.53 23.29 -5.40
N PRO A 123 12.99 24.31 -4.63
CA PRO A 123 13.33 24.09 -3.23
C PRO A 123 12.11 23.70 -2.38
N LEU A 124 10.93 24.23 -2.69
CA LEU A 124 9.70 23.84 -2.00
C LEU A 124 9.28 22.41 -2.37
N ASN A 125 9.41 22.01 -3.63
CA ASN A 125 9.15 20.63 -4.07
C ASN A 125 10.13 19.65 -3.43
N LEU A 126 11.39 20.05 -3.21
CA LEU A 126 12.34 19.25 -2.45
C LEU A 126 11.89 19.07 -1.00
N ALA A 127 11.51 20.15 -0.31
CA ALA A 127 11.03 20.08 1.06
C ALA A 127 9.78 19.20 1.19
N LYS A 128 8.79 19.38 0.31
CA LYS A 128 7.59 18.53 0.24
C LYS A 128 7.93 17.06 0.02
N THR A 129 8.86 16.77 -0.90
CA THR A 129 9.31 15.41 -1.20
C THR A 129 10.02 14.79 0.01
N LEU A 130 10.85 15.54 0.73
CA LEU A 130 11.52 15.05 1.94
C LEU A 130 10.51 14.76 3.06
N ILE A 131 9.56 15.67 3.31
CA ILE A 131 8.48 15.46 4.28
C ILE A 131 7.67 14.22 3.90
N GLN A 132 7.28 14.10 2.63
CA GLN A 132 6.56 12.94 2.12
C GLN A 132 7.33 11.63 2.36
N VAL A 133 8.61 11.58 1.98
CA VAL A 133 9.44 10.38 2.16
C VAL A 133 9.53 10.03 3.64
N LEU A 134 9.76 11.00 4.51
CA LEU A 134 9.80 10.79 5.96
C LEU A 134 8.47 10.25 6.48
N CYS A 135 7.34 10.86 6.13
CA CYS A 135 6.01 10.42 6.54
C CYS A 135 5.72 9.00 6.05
N MET A 136 5.94 8.73 4.76
CA MET A 136 5.66 7.44 4.15
C MET A 136 6.55 6.35 4.70
N TRP A 137 7.84 6.61 4.92
CA TRP A 137 8.77 5.66 5.53
C TRP A 137 8.44 5.41 7.00
N SER A 138 8.08 6.45 7.76
CA SER A 138 7.67 6.30 9.16
C SER A 138 6.44 5.41 9.28
N VAL A 139 5.45 5.57 8.40
CA VAL A 139 4.25 4.71 8.42
C VAL A 139 4.57 3.30 7.91
N ALA A 140 5.13 3.20 6.69
CA ALA A 140 5.24 1.93 5.98
C ALA A 140 6.39 1.03 6.44
N LEU A 141 7.48 1.61 6.97
CA LEU A 141 8.70 0.89 7.35
C LEU A 141 8.94 0.86 8.86
N VAL A 142 8.18 1.64 9.65
CA VAL A 142 8.30 1.65 11.12
C VAL A 142 6.97 1.31 11.78
N ALA A 143 5.92 2.14 11.60
CA ALA A 143 4.66 1.97 12.33
C ALA A 143 3.96 0.65 12.00
N ILE A 144 3.76 0.33 10.71
CA ILE A 144 3.12 -0.92 10.30
C ILE A 144 3.97 -2.14 10.71
N PRO A 145 5.28 -2.21 10.42
CA PRO A 145 6.14 -3.28 10.93
C PRO A 145 6.10 -3.44 12.45
N TYR A 146 6.12 -2.34 13.21
CA TYR A 146 6.02 -2.38 14.67
C TYR A 146 4.71 -3.02 15.13
N VAL A 147 3.57 -2.61 14.55
CA VAL A 147 2.26 -3.19 14.87
C VAL A 147 2.20 -4.67 14.50
N LEU A 148 2.76 -5.06 13.35
CA LEU A 148 2.83 -6.46 12.94
C LEU A 148 3.70 -7.30 13.88
N LEU A 149 4.86 -6.77 14.30
CA LEU A 149 5.74 -7.47 15.23
C LEU A 149 5.03 -7.73 16.55
N THR A 150 4.49 -6.68 17.18
CA THR A 150 3.84 -6.79 18.50
C THR A 150 2.58 -7.64 18.47
N SER A 151 1.84 -7.64 17.37
CA SER A 151 0.59 -8.41 17.25
C SER A 151 0.82 -9.91 16.97
N PHE A 152 1.97 -10.27 16.39
CA PHE A 152 2.32 -11.66 16.07
C PHE A 152 3.52 -12.16 16.89
N GLU A 153 3.84 -11.53 18.04
CA GLU A 153 4.94 -11.95 18.92
C GLU A 153 4.85 -13.42 19.35
N SER A 154 3.62 -13.90 19.60
CA SER A 154 3.33 -15.29 19.99
C SER A 154 3.37 -16.27 18.82
N THR A 155 3.39 -15.77 17.58
CA THR A 155 3.38 -16.55 16.34
C THR A 155 4.60 -16.21 15.49
N ARG A 156 5.78 -16.54 16.02
CA ARG A 156 7.00 -16.54 15.22
C ARG A 156 6.92 -17.71 14.25
N GLY A 157 6.81 -17.41 12.95
CA GLY A 157 6.95 -18.42 11.91
C GLY A 157 8.36 -19.01 11.87
N PRO A 158 8.64 -19.95 10.95
CA PRO A 158 9.96 -20.52 10.80
C PRO A 158 11.03 -19.44 10.64
N GLN A 159 12.09 -19.50 11.44
CA GLN A 159 13.23 -18.59 11.31
C GLN A 159 14.00 -18.90 10.03
N TRP A 160 14.60 -17.87 9.45
CA TRP A 160 15.40 -17.99 8.21
C TRP A 160 16.89 -18.05 8.49
N ASP A 161 17.31 -17.79 9.74
CA ASP A 161 18.69 -17.64 10.17
C ASP A 161 19.49 -16.69 9.26
N ALA A 162 18.80 -15.68 8.73
CA ALA A 162 19.36 -14.75 7.76
C ALA A 162 20.25 -13.74 8.51
N PRO A 163 21.53 -13.60 8.15
CA PRO A 163 22.39 -12.62 8.80
C PRO A 163 21.82 -11.19 8.67
N MET A 164 21.72 -10.48 9.81
CA MET A 164 21.16 -9.12 9.88
C MET A 164 21.79 -8.16 8.84
N PHE A 165 23.07 -8.33 8.51
CA PHE A 165 23.78 -7.49 7.56
C PHE A 165 23.20 -7.57 6.13
N ILE A 166 22.57 -8.69 5.74
CA ILE A 166 21.92 -8.85 4.44
C ILE A 166 20.72 -7.91 4.36
N GLY A 167 19.85 -7.95 5.37
CA GLY A 167 18.70 -7.06 5.48
C GLY A 167 19.14 -5.59 5.56
N ALA A 168 20.12 -5.26 6.40
CA ALA A 168 20.62 -3.90 6.53
C ALA A 168 21.22 -3.37 5.21
N THR A 169 21.98 -4.19 4.49
CA THR A 169 22.56 -3.82 3.20
C THR A 169 21.46 -3.59 2.15
N LEU A 170 20.49 -4.49 2.06
CA LEU A 170 19.35 -4.33 1.16
C LEU A 170 18.56 -3.05 1.50
N PHE A 171 18.32 -2.77 2.78
CA PHE A 171 17.62 -1.56 3.23
C PHE A 171 18.34 -0.29 2.79
N VAL A 172 19.66 -0.22 2.97
CA VAL A 172 20.48 0.93 2.57
C VAL A 172 20.49 1.11 1.06
N LEU A 173 20.68 0.03 0.29
CA LEU A 173 20.69 0.09 -1.17
C LEU A 173 19.35 0.54 -1.75
N CYS A 174 18.24 -0.03 -1.26
CA CYS A 174 16.90 0.36 -1.66
C CYS A 174 16.56 1.79 -1.22
N GLY A 175 16.96 2.18 0.00
CA GLY A 175 16.80 3.56 0.48
C GLY A 175 17.56 4.57 -0.39
N ALA A 176 18.80 4.27 -0.76
CA ALA A 176 19.60 5.09 -1.67
C ALA A 176 18.95 5.21 -3.06
N LEU A 177 18.42 4.10 -3.60
CA LEU A 177 17.66 4.11 -4.85
C LEU A 177 16.42 4.99 -4.76
N GLY A 178 15.65 4.88 -3.66
CA GLY A 178 14.44 5.67 -3.43
C GLY A 178 14.74 7.17 -3.33
N LEU A 179 15.70 7.55 -2.50
CA LEU A 179 16.12 8.95 -2.33
C LEU A 179 16.70 9.54 -3.62
N ARG A 180 17.51 8.77 -4.36
CA ARG A 180 18.04 9.20 -5.65
C ARG A 180 16.91 9.40 -6.67
N SER A 181 15.94 8.50 -6.71
CA SER A 181 14.80 8.59 -7.62
C SER A 181 13.90 9.79 -7.28
N ALA A 182 13.67 10.05 -6.00
CA ALA A 182 12.91 11.21 -5.53
C ALA A 182 13.62 12.52 -5.89
N TRP A 183 14.93 12.60 -5.68
CA TRP A 183 15.74 13.76 -6.08
C TRP A 183 15.67 14.04 -7.58
N ILE A 184 15.79 13.00 -8.42
CA ILE A 184 15.72 13.14 -9.87
C ILE A 184 14.32 13.61 -10.30
N MET A 185 13.26 13.13 -9.63
CA MET A 185 11.88 13.60 -9.88
C MET A 185 11.74 15.11 -9.61
N VAL A 186 12.29 15.60 -8.50
CA VAL A 186 12.28 17.04 -8.17
C VAL A 186 13.11 17.86 -9.15
N ARG A 187 14.32 17.39 -9.46
CA ARG A 187 15.29 18.12 -10.29
C ARG A 187 14.86 18.21 -11.75
N ASP A 188 14.48 17.07 -12.34
CA ASP A 188 14.25 16.92 -13.78
C ASP A 188 12.75 16.98 -14.11
N GLY A 189 11.91 16.44 -13.22
CA GLY A 189 10.45 16.41 -13.36
C GLY A 189 9.75 17.71 -12.93
N LEU A 190 10.43 18.59 -12.17
CA LEU A 190 9.87 19.86 -11.68
C LEU A 190 8.57 19.70 -10.87
N GLY A 191 8.46 18.61 -10.10
CA GLY A 191 7.37 18.36 -9.16
C GLY A 191 7.78 17.32 -8.14
N THR A 192 6.83 16.67 -7.49
CA THR A 192 7.11 15.64 -6.49
C THR A 192 6.75 14.24 -7.01
N PRO A 193 7.20 13.17 -6.35
CA PRO A 193 6.72 11.82 -6.61
C PRO A 193 5.26 11.56 -6.19
N LEU A 194 4.59 12.52 -5.56
CA LEU A 194 3.23 12.36 -5.03
C LEU A 194 2.19 12.67 -6.11
N PRO A 195 1.14 11.83 -6.30
CA PRO A 195 0.08 12.10 -7.28
C PRO A 195 -0.59 13.48 -7.13
N LEU A 196 -0.84 13.92 -5.88
CA LEU A 196 -1.46 15.22 -5.58
C LEU A 196 -0.55 16.44 -5.84
N ASP A 197 0.73 16.23 -6.18
CA ASP A 197 1.69 17.30 -6.47
C ASP A 197 2.77 16.81 -7.47
N GLN A 198 2.32 16.24 -8.59
CA GLN A 198 3.16 15.43 -9.48
C GLN A 198 4.13 16.22 -10.36
N ALA A 199 5.16 15.53 -10.84
CA ALA A 199 6.14 16.04 -11.79
C ALA A 199 5.51 16.53 -13.10
N ASN A 200 5.89 17.72 -13.53
CA ASN A 200 5.42 18.39 -14.75
C ASN A 200 6.08 17.90 -16.05
N ARG A 201 7.22 17.21 -15.95
CA ARG A 201 7.97 16.67 -17.09
C ARG A 201 8.17 15.18 -16.95
N LEU A 202 8.18 14.48 -18.06
CA LEU A 202 8.52 13.07 -18.10
C LEU A 202 9.99 12.88 -17.72
N VAL A 203 10.24 12.11 -16.67
CA VAL A 203 11.58 11.84 -16.15
C VAL A 203 12.09 10.50 -16.64
N ILE A 204 13.12 10.53 -17.50
CA ILE A 204 13.75 9.33 -18.09
C ILE A 204 15.25 9.25 -17.78
N THR A 205 15.72 10.04 -16.81
CA THR A 205 17.13 10.18 -16.41
C THR A 205 17.41 9.47 -15.09
N GLY A 206 18.70 9.28 -14.76
CA GLY A 206 19.08 8.62 -13.51
C GLY A 206 18.55 7.18 -13.43
N PRO A 207 17.98 6.74 -12.29
CA PRO A 207 17.40 5.39 -12.17
C PRO A 207 16.29 5.09 -13.17
N TYR A 208 15.51 6.10 -13.58
CA TYR A 208 14.41 5.97 -14.55
C TYR A 208 14.90 5.56 -15.95
N ARG A 209 16.19 5.73 -16.27
CA ARG A 209 16.73 5.26 -17.56
C ARG A 209 16.78 3.75 -17.68
N PHE A 210 16.79 3.03 -16.55
CA PHE A 210 16.96 1.59 -16.49
C PHE A 210 15.64 0.86 -16.22
N VAL A 211 14.74 1.47 -15.44
CA VAL A 211 13.49 0.85 -15.00
C VAL A 211 12.40 1.90 -14.82
N ARG A 212 11.14 1.56 -15.09
CA ARG A 212 10.06 2.57 -15.12
C ARG A 212 9.65 3.09 -13.76
N ASN A 213 9.71 2.26 -12.72
CA ASN A 213 9.26 2.60 -11.37
C ASN A 213 10.30 2.25 -10.29
N PRO A 214 11.48 2.91 -10.27
CA PRO A 214 12.54 2.65 -9.30
C PRO A 214 12.11 2.94 -7.86
N MET A 215 11.16 3.84 -7.63
CA MET A 215 10.63 4.13 -6.28
C MET A 215 9.76 2.99 -5.73
N ALA A 216 8.99 2.31 -6.57
CA ALA A 216 8.23 1.13 -6.14
C ALA A 216 9.18 0.00 -5.74
N ILE A 217 10.23 -0.23 -6.54
CA ILE A 217 11.30 -1.20 -6.23
C ILE A 217 11.98 -0.85 -4.89
N ALA A 218 12.30 0.42 -4.68
CA ALA A 218 12.91 0.89 -3.43
C ALA A 218 12.01 0.62 -2.22
N GLY A 219 10.74 1.04 -2.26
CA GLY A 219 9.81 0.88 -1.14
C GLY A 219 9.55 -0.59 -0.78
N ILE A 220 9.27 -1.42 -1.79
CA ILE A 220 9.03 -2.86 -1.59
C ILE A 220 10.30 -3.57 -1.12
N GLY A 221 11.45 -3.23 -1.72
CA GLY A 221 12.75 -3.76 -1.30
C GLY A 221 13.11 -3.40 0.14
N GLN A 222 12.79 -2.19 0.60
CA GLN A 222 12.93 -1.81 2.01
C GLN A 222 11.96 -2.60 2.91
N GLY A 223 10.73 -2.83 2.49
CA GLY A 223 9.78 -3.69 3.24
C GLY A 223 10.29 -5.12 3.40
N VAL A 224 10.82 -5.71 2.32
CA VAL A 224 11.47 -7.05 2.36
C VAL A 224 12.72 -7.03 3.25
N ALA A 225 13.53 -5.98 3.18
CA ALA A 225 14.70 -5.83 4.03
C ALA A 225 14.34 -5.79 5.52
N VAL A 226 13.29 -5.05 5.89
CA VAL A 226 12.76 -5.02 7.27
C VAL A 226 12.28 -6.42 7.67
N ALA A 227 11.57 -7.13 6.79
CA ALA A 227 11.16 -8.51 7.08
C ALA A 227 12.36 -9.43 7.37
N ILE A 228 13.45 -9.32 6.60
CA ILE A 228 14.69 -10.08 6.81
C ILE A 228 15.34 -9.71 8.15
N MET A 229 15.47 -8.41 8.45
CA MET A 229 16.11 -7.93 9.69
C MET A 229 15.40 -8.40 10.96
N PHE A 230 14.08 -8.56 10.91
CA PHE A 230 13.25 -8.98 12.04
C PHE A 230 12.75 -10.43 11.93
N GLU A 231 13.20 -11.18 10.92
CA GLU A 231 12.76 -12.55 10.62
C GLU A 231 11.22 -12.73 10.68
N SER A 232 10.50 -11.77 10.10
CA SER A 232 9.05 -11.64 10.30
C SER A 232 8.27 -11.95 9.03
N TRP A 233 7.60 -13.11 9.03
CA TRP A 233 6.67 -13.50 7.97
C TRP A 233 5.51 -12.52 7.77
N PRO A 234 4.84 -11.98 8.82
CA PRO A 234 3.82 -10.96 8.63
C PRO A 234 4.31 -9.72 7.87
N ILE A 235 5.52 -9.24 8.18
CA ILE A 235 6.12 -8.10 7.46
C ILE A 235 6.42 -8.47 6.01
N LEU A 236 6.94 -9.68 5.75
CA LEU A 236 7.20 -10.14 4.39
C LEU A 236 5.91 -10.22 3.57
N ILE A 237 4.85 -10.84 4.13
CA ILE A 237 3.54 -10.93 3.49
C ILE A 237 2.99 -9.53 3.21
N TYR A 238 3.07 -8.61 4.17
CA TYR A 238 2.68 -7.22 3.99
C TYR A 238 3.43 -6.55 2.82
N ALA A 239 4.77 -6.68 2.75
CA ALA A 239 5.56 -6.10 1.68
C ALA A 239 5.21 -6.67 0.30
N LEU A 240 5.00 -7.99 0.22
CA LEU A 240 4.61 -8.67 -1.02
C LEU A 240 3.18 -8.33 -1.46
N LEU A 241 2.23 -8.26 -0.53
CA LEU A 241 0.87 -7.79 -0.81
C LEU A 241 0.88 -6.35 -1.30
N GLY A 242 1.70 -5.48 -0.70
CA GLY A 242 1.94 -4.12 -1.17
C GLY A 242 2.44 -4.08 -2.62
N ALA A 243 3.37 -4.98 -2.98
CA ALA A 243 3.85 -5.13 -4.35
C ALA A 243 2.75 -5.53 -5.33
N VAL A 244 1.90 -6.49 -4.95
CA VAL A 244 0.75 -6.94 -5.76
C VAL A 244 -0.27 -5.82 -5.93
N VAL A 245 -0.65 -5.13 -4.85
CA VAL A 245 -1.58 -3.99 -4.88
C VAL A 245 -1.04 -2.89 -5.78
N TRP A 246 0.23 -2.51 -5.59
CA TRP A 246 0.82 -1.47 -6.41
C TRP A 246 0.85 -1.88 -7.88
N HIS A 247 1.24 -3.11 -8.20
CA HIS A 247 1.32 -3.58 -9.58
C HIS A 247 -0.03 -3.65 -10.29
N THR A 248 -1.06 -4.10 -9.59
CA THR A 248 -2.38 -4.42 -10.17
C THR A 248 -3.36 -3.27 -10.12
N VAL A 249 -3.18 -2.34 -9.16
CA VAL A 249 -4.12 -1.24 -8.92
C VAL A 249 -3.48 0.12 -9.13
N VAL A 250 -2.36 0.42 -8.47
CA VAL A 250 -1.76 1.77 -8.50
C VAL A 250 -1.08 2.04 -9.84
N ARG A 251 -0.21 1.14 -10.27
CA ARG A 251 0.56 1.25 -11.52
C ARG A 251 -0.34 1.51 -12.73
N PRO A 252 -1.43 0.77 -13.01
CA PRO A 252 -2.26 1.06 -14.19
C PRO A 252 -2.87 2.47 -14.18
N VAL A 253 -3.19 3.00 -12.99
CA VAL A 253 -3.70 4.37 -12.85
C VAL A 253 -2.59 5.39 -13.14
N GLU A 254 -1.40 5.19 -12.55
CA GLU A 254 -0.23 6.04 -12.81
C GLU A 254 0.19 6.01 -14.29
N GLU A 255 0.27 4.83 -14.91
CA GLU A 255 0.66 4.71 -16.34
C GLU A 255 -0.38 5.33 -17.28
N ARG A 256 -1.67 5.35 -16.88
CA ARG A 256 -2.71 6.05 -17.63
C ARG A 256 -2.57 7.56 -17.51
N ASP A 257 -2.37 8.10 -16.31
CA ASP A 257 -2.10 9.55 -16.12
C ASP A 257 -0.86 9.99 -16.95
N LEU A 258 0.21 9.20 -16.91
CA LEU A 258 1.42 9.48 -17.69
C LEU A 258 1.16 9.44 -19.20
N LEU A 259 0.34 8.50 -19.68
CA LEU A 259 -0.04 8.43 -21.10
C LEU A 259 -0.93 9.62 -21.50
N ASP A 260 -1.90 9.99 -20.67
CA ASP A 260 -2.82 11.11 -20.91
C ASP A 260 -2.07 12.45 -20.98
N ARG A 261 -0.97 12.58 -20.22
CA ARG A 261 -0.19 13.82 -20.12
C ARG A 261 0.97 13.94 -21.10
N PHE A 262 1.70 12.84 -21.35
CA PHE A 262 2.92 12.84 -22.15
C PHE A 262 2.79 12.08 -23.48
N GLY A 263 1.66 11.39 -23.70
CA GLY A 263 1.32 10.77 -24.98
C GLY A 263 2.41 9.86 -25.54
N ALA A 264 2.79 10.11 -26.80
CA ALA A 264 3.74 9.28 -27.55
C ALA A 264 5.13 9.19 -26.91
N GLU A 265 5.59 10.23 -26.20
CA GLU A 265 6.88 10.20 -25.51
C GLU A 265 6.90 9.15 -24.40
N TYR A 266 5.82 9.09 -23.62
CA TYR A 266 5.68 8.08 -22.57
C TYR A 266 5.48 6.69 -23.16
N GLU A 267 4.74 6.56 -24.26
CA GLU A 267 4.57 5.27 -24.93
C GLU A 267 5.90 4.70 -25.45
N ALA A 268 6.73 5.53 -26.09
CA ALA A 268 8.06 5.14 -26.53
C ALA A 268 8.95 4.71 -25.36
N TYR A 269 8.91 5.45 -24.25
CA TYR A 269 9.61 5.11 -23.02
C TYR A 269 9.10 3.78 -22.41
N ARG A 270 7.78 3.58 -22.37
CA ARG A 270 7.11 2.37 -21.89
C ARG A 270 7.55 1.13 -22.65
N ASN A 271 7.66 1.23 -23.98
CA ASN A 271 8.01 0.10 -24.84
C ASN A 271 9.51 -0.28 -24.72
N ARG A 272 10.36 0.66 -24.31
CA ARG A 272 11.80 0.43 -24.14
C ARG A 272 12.14 -0.31 -22.84
N LEU A 273 11.42 -0.06 -21.75
CA LEU A 273 11.79 -0.50 -20.40
C LEU A 273 10.75 -1.39 -19.72
N LEU A 274 11.22 -2.28 -18.86
CA LEU A 274 10.33 -3.09 -18.01
C LEU A 274 9.97 -2.32 -16.74
N CYS A 275 8.87 -2.72 -16.10
CA CYS A 275 8.38 -2.07 -14.89
C CYS A 275 9.26 -2.38 -13.66
N TRP A 276 9.67 -3.64 -13.52
CA TRP A 276 10.39 -4.15 -12.35
C TRP A 276 11.86 -4.49 -12.63
N TRP A 277 12.19 -4.80 -13.89
CA TRP A 277 13.50 -5.32 -14.23
C TRP A 277 14.34 -4.27 -14.96
N PRO A 278 15.56 -3.96 -14.50
CA PRO A 278 16.41 -2.99 -15.16
C PRO A 278 16.88 -3.50 -16.53
N ARG A 279 16.95 -2.60 -17.52
CA ARG A 279 17.61 -2.81 -18.81
C ARG A 279 18.82 -1.90 -18.92
N PHE A 280 20.01 -2.47 -19.17
CA PHE A 280 21.29 -1.78 -19.27
C PHE A 280 21.68 -1.50 -20.72
#